data_AF-A0AAW9PQU2-F1
#
_entry.id   AF-A0AAW9PQU2-F1
#
_cell.length_a   1.000
_cell.length_b   1.000
_cell.length_c   1.000
_cell.angle_alpha   90.00
_cell.angle_beta   90.00
_cell.angle_gamma   90.00
#
_symmetry.space_group_name_H-M   'P 1'
#
loop_
_entity.id
_entity.type
_entity.pdbx_description
1 polymer ?
#
loop_
_entity_poly.entity_id
_entity_poly.type
_entity_poly.pdbx_seq_one_letter_code
_entity_poly.pdbx_strand_id
1 'polypeptide(L)'
;MLQNFAIAFPNANANVSIPSQSIKIFPLPMKILILHGPNLNMLGKREPEVYGSLSLAEINQILTQDAQELGATLTIVQSNHEGVLIDTIHAAWQQQHGIVINPGGLTHTSVSLRDAIASVNIPTVEVHLSNIHKREEFRHHSFIAPLAIGQISGFGMESYRLGLRAIVSHLRLALPKPTS
;
A
#
# COMPACT_ATOMS: atom_id res chain seq x y z
N MET A 1 40.00 51.62 -19.22
CA MET A 1 40.85 50.72 -20.03
C MET A 1 40.33 49.31 -19.81
N LEU A 2 40.07 48.54 -20.88
CA LEU A 2 39.56 47.15 -20.93
C LEU A 2 38.04 47.00 -20.66
N GLN A 3 37.22 46.25 -21.40
CA GLN A 3 37.23 45.72 -22.77
C GLN A 3 35.79 45.18 -22.98
N ASN A 4 35.05 45.69 -23.95
CA ASN A 4 33.79 45.10 -24.40
C ASN A 4 34.12 43.96 -25.37
N PHE A 5 33.77 42.72 -25.02
CA PHE A 5 33.67 41.63 -26.00
C PHE A 5 32.21 41.22 -26.11
N ALA A 6 31.59 41.60 -27.22
CA ALA A 6 30.33 41.05 -27.67
C ALA A 6 30.57 39.62 -28.18
N ILE A 7 29.84 38.65 -27.66
CA ILE A 7 29.67 37.34 -28.30
C ILE A 7 28.27 37.33 -28.88
N ALA A 8 28.20 37.30 -30.20
CA ALA A 8 26.97 37.15 -30.96
C ALA A 8 26.43 35.72 -30.78
N PHE A 9 25.19 35.59 -30.31
CA PHE A 9 24.43 34.34 -30.45
C PHE A 9 23.73 34.38 -31.81
N PRO A 10 23.89 33.36 -32.67
CA PRO A 10 23.16 33.32 -33.93
C PRO A 10 21.66 33.11 -33.67
N ASN A 11 20.85 34.03 -34.19
CA ASN A 11 19.45 33.77 -34.48
C ASN A 11 19.38 32.75 -35.62
N ALA A 12 18.84 31.57 -35.36
CA ALA A 12 18.32 30.70 -36.39
C ALA A 12 17.22 29.81 -35.82
N ASN A 13 15.99 30.24 -36.05
CA ASN A 13 14.87 29.43 -36.51
C ASN A 13 15.21 27.95 -36.73
N ALA A 14 15.19 27.16 -35.66
CA ALA A 14 14.99 25.73 -35.75
C ALA A 14 13.53 25.50 -35.37
N ASN A 15 12.66 25.37 -36.37
CA ASN A 15 11.41 24.63 -36.21
C ASN A 15 11.80 23.19 -35.86
N VAL A 16 12.08 22.95 -34.59
CA VAL A 16 12.12 21.59 -34.05
C VAL A 16 10.67 21.16 -34.00
N SER A 17 10.24 20.47 -35.05
CA SER A 17 9.02 19.69 -35.04
C SER A 17 9.19 18.64 -33.95
N ILE A 18 8.73 18.95 -32.74
CA ILE A 18 8.59 17.96 -31.69
C ILE A 18 7.55 16.97 -32.23
N PRO A 19 7.89 15.71 -32.47
CA PRO A 19 6.90 14.76 -32.94
C PRO A 19 5.80 14.71 -31.88
N SER A 20 4.54 14.84 -32.32
CA SER A 20 3.36 14.64 -31.49
C SER A 20 3.25 13.16 -31.10
N GLN A 21 4.20 12.68 -30.32
CA GLN A 21 4.06 11.44 -29.57
C GLN A 21 3.23 11.81 -28.35
N SER A 22 1.98 11.35 -28.40
CA SER A 22 1.03 11.29 -27.31
C SER A 22 1.77 11.10 -25.99
N ILE A 23 1.84 12.16 -25.17
CA ILE A 23 2.24 12.03 -23.77
C ILE A 23 1.19 11.08 -23.18
N LYS A 24 1.55 9.80 -23.04
CA LYS A 24 0.79 8.89 -22.19
C LYS A 24 0.92 9.48 -20.79
N ILE A 25 -0.10 10.22 -20.37
CA ILE A 25 -0.28 10.60 -18.97
C ILE A 25 -0.43 9.27 -18.25
N PHE A 26 0.67 8.73 -17.74
CA PHE A 26 0.59 7.69 -16.74
C PHE A 26 -0.15 8.31 -15.57
N PRO A 27 -1.25 7.72 -15.08
CA PRO A 27 -1.86 8.20 -13.86
C PRO A 27 -0.77 8.24 -12.79
N LEU A 28 -0.75 9.30 -11.99
CA LEU A 28 0.14 9.41 -10.83
C LEU A 28 0.18 8.07 -10.09
N PRO A 29 1.35 7.66 -9.56
CA PRO A 29 1.49 6.34 -8.97
C PRO A 29 0.41 6.10 -7.92
N MET A 30 -0.17 4.90 -7.91
CA MET A 30 -1.19 4.57 -6.93
C MET A 30 -0.58 4.61 -5.54
N LYS A 31 -1.16 5.40 -4.63
CA LYS A 31 -0.71 5.51 -3.25
C LYS A 31 -1.43 4.46 -2.41
N ILE A 32 -0.69 3.53 -1.83
CA ILE A 32 -1.22 2.44 -1.02
C ILE A 32 -0.69 2.58 0.40
N LEU A 33 -1.58 2.52 1.37
CA LEU A 33 -1.23 2.44 2.78
C LEU A 33 -1.08 0.97 3.20
N ILE A 34 0.07 0.63 3.77
CA ILE A 34 0.28 -0.66 4.45
C ILE A 34 0.21 -0.43 5.96
N LEU A 35 -0.68 -1.14 6.63
CA LEU A 35 -0.84 -1.08 8.08
C LEU A 35 -0.51 -2.41 8.74
N HIS A 36 0.34 -2.34 9.76
CA HIS A 36 0.72 -3.47 10.59
C HIS A 36 0.27 -3.22 12.03
N GLY A 37 -0.63 -4.07 12.51
CA GLY A 37 -1.15 -4.02 13.86
C GLY A 37 -0.17 -4.54 14.92
N PRO A 38 -0.68 -4.80 16.13
CA PRO A 38 0.16 -5.12 17.27
C PRO A 38 0.99 -6.39 17.10
N ASN A 39 2.16 -6.38 17.72
CA ASN A 39 3.15 -7.45 17.79
C ASN A 39 3.87 -7.82 16.48
N LEU A 40 3.46 -7.28 15.32
CA LEU A 40 4.16 -7.55 14.06
C LEU A 40 5.58 -6.99 14.02
N ASN A 41 5.90 -6.01 14.86
CA ASN A 41 7.29 -5.55 15.05
C ASN A 41 8.22 -6.61 15.67
N MET A 42 7.66 -7.70 16.21
CA MET A 42 8.41 -8.80 16.81
C MET A 42 8.69 -9.96 15.84
N LEU A 43 8.29 -9.85 14.58
CA LEU A 43 8.61 -10.82 13.53
C LEU A 43 10.13 -11.03 13.39
N GLY A 44 10.55 -12.26 13.12
CA GLY A 44 11.95 -12.68 13.08
C GLY A 44 12.62 -12.85 14.45
N LYS A 45 11.96 -12.44 15.56
CA LYS A 45 12.47 -12.60 16.93
C LYS A 45 11.73 -13.66 17.74
N ARG A 46 10.51 -14.04 17.34
CA ARG A 46 9.63 -14.96 18.06
C ARG A 46 8.95 -15.94 17.11
N GLU A 47 8.91 -17.22 17.48
CA GLU A 47 8.15 -18.30 16.79
C GLU A 47 8.31 -18.33 15.25
N PRO A 48 9.54 -18.49 14.73
CA PRO A 48 9.81 -18.46 13.29
C PRO A 48 9.05 -19.54 12.50
N GLU A 49 8.68 -20.65 13.14
CA GLU A 49 7.90 -21.73 12.54
C GLU A 49 6.45 -21.31 12.20
N VAL A 50 5.89 -20.34 12.93
CA VAL A 50 4.49 -19.89 12.75
C VAL A 50 4.40 -18.68 11.83
N TYR A 51 5.36 -17.76 11.93
CA TYR A 51 5.29 -16.45 11.25
C TYR A 51 6.32 -16.28 10.13
N GLY A 52 7.22 -17.25 9.94
CA GLY A 52 8.35 -17.17 9.02
C GLY A 52 9.58 -16.54 9.65
N SER A 53 10.72 -16.67 8.98
CA SER A 53 12.01 -16.12 9.41
C SER A 53 12.21 -14.64 9.08
N LEU A 54 11.34 -14.05 8.24
CA LEU A 54 11.47 -12.66 7.81
C LEU A 54 11.06 -11.70 8.94
N SER A 55 11.90 -10.70 9.16
CA SER A 55 11.57 -9.54 9.96
C SER A 55 10.57 -8.62 9.25
N LEU A 56 9.87 -7.78 10.01
CA LEU A 56 8.95 -6.80 9.42
C LEU A 56 9.68 -5.82 8.48
N ALA A 57 10.94 -5.49 8.76
CA ALA A 57 11.74 -4.61 7.91
C ALA A 57 11.99 -5.23 6.52
N GLU A 58 12.31 -6.53 6.47
CA GLU A 58 12.49 -7.26 5.21
C GLU A 58 11.17 -7.36 4.44
N ILE A 59 10.06 -7.61 5.13
CA ILE A 59 8.71 -7.58 4.55
C ILE A 59 8.45 -6.22 3.89
N ASN A 60 8.71 -5.12 4.59
CA ASN A 60 8.48 -3.77 4.06
C ASN A 60 9.34 -3.46 2.83
N GLN A 61 10.59 -3.91 2.83
CA GLN A 61 11.49 -3.74 1.69
C GLN A 61 10.97 -4.50 0.46
N ILE A 62 10.56 -5.76 0.64
CA ILE A 62 10.00 -6.58 -0.44
C ILE A 62 8.72 -5.93 -0.98
N LEU A 63 7.80 -5.49 -0.11
CA LEU A 63 6.56 -4.85 -0.56
C LEU A 63 6.83 -3.55 -1.31
N THR A 64 7.82 -2.77 -0.89
CA THR A 64 8.19 -1.53 -1.59
C THR A 64 8.70 -1.82 -3.00
N GLN A 65 9.51 -2.86 -3.18
CA GLN A 65 9.98 -3.30 -4.49
C GLN A 65 8.82 -3.80 -5.35
N ASP A 66 7.98 -4.69 -4.82
CA ASP A 66 6.81 -5.23 -5.52
C ASP A 66 5.83 -4.10 -5.92
N ALA A 67 5.65 -3.08 -5.07
CA ALA A 67 4.79 -1.93 -5.38
C ALA A 67 5.33 -1.10 -6.53
N GLN A 68 6.66 -0.87 -6.58
CA GLN A 68 7.30 -0.15 -7.68
C GLN A 68 7.08 -0.87 -9.02
N GLU A 69 7.26 -2.19 -9.06
CA GLU A 69 6.98 -3.02 -10.23
C GLU A 69 5.50 -2.93 -10.67
N LEU A 70 4.60 -2.71 -9.70
CA LEU A 70 3.17 -2.52 -9.91
C LEU A 70 2.77 -1.07 -10.22
N GLY A 71 3.70 -0.12 -10.31
CA GLY A 71 3.41 1.30 -10.55
C GLY A 71 2.68 1.98 -9.37
N ALA A 72 2.99 1.54 -8.15
CA ALA A 72 2.43 2.06 -6.90
C ALA A 72 3.55 2.54 -5.96
N THR A 73 3.18 3.37 -5.00
CA THR A 73 4.04 3.83 -3.89
C THR A 73 3.39 3.48 -2.56
N LEU A 74 4.21 3.12 -1.57
CA LEU A 74 3.72 2.72 -0.27
C LEU A 74 3.94 3.80 0.79
N THR A 75 2.93 4.01 1.63
CA THR A 75 3.10 4.55 2.99
C THR A 75 2.97 3.37 3.94
N ILE A 76 3.96 3.12 4.80
CA ILE A 76 3.97 1.94 5.66
C ILE A 76 4.02 2.37 7.12
N VAL A 77 3.07 1.90 7.91
CA VAL A 77 2.98 2.20 9.35
C VAL A 77 2.75 0.91 10.14
N GLN A 78 3.50 0.77 11.23
CA GLN A 78 3.27 -0.27 12.24
C GLN A 78 2.97 0.41 13.58
N SER A 79 2.00 -0.12 14.32
CA SER A 79 1.78 0.31 15.70
C SER A 79 1.20 -0.80 16.58
N ASN A 80 1.60 -0.79 17.84
CA ASN A 80 0.97 -1.57 18.90
C ASN A 80 -0.24 -0.85 19.54
N HIS A 81 -0.43 0.43 19.20
CA HIS A 81 -1.48 1.27 19.73
C HIS A 81 -2.60 1.42 18.70
N GLU A 82 -3.79 0.96 19.06
CA GLU A 82 -4.99 1.02 18.21
C GLU A 82 -5.30 2.44 17.74
N GLY A 83 -5.22 3.44 18.63
CA GLY A 83 -5.44 4.84 18.30
C GLY A 83 -4.54 5.35 17.17
N VAL A 84 -3.27 4.96 17.15
CA VAL A 84 -2.34 5.34 16.07
C VAL A 84 -2.77 4.75 14.73
N LEU A 85 -3.26 3.51 14.70
CA LEU A 85 -3.77 2.90 13.47
C LEU A 85 -5.04 3.61 12.98
N ILE A 86 -5.94 3.95 13.90
CA ILE A 86 -7.16 4.72 13.61
C ILE A 86 -6.80 6.09 13.04
N ASP A 87 -5.92 6.83 13.70
CA ASP A 87 -5.49 8.15 13.25
C ASP A 87 -4.81 8.09 11.88
N THR A 88 -4.02 7.04 11.63
CA THR A 88 -3.39 6.81 10.32
C THR A 88 -4.44 6.55 9.23
N ILE A 89 -5.48 5.78 9.53
CA ILE A 89 -6.60 5.53 8.60
C ILE A 89 -7.33 6.83 8.29
N HIS A 90 -7.66 7.64 9.31
CA HIS A 90 -8.31 8.93 9.10
C HIS A 90 -7.44 9.88 8.27
N ALA A 91 -6.14 9.96 8.55
CA ALA A 91 -5.19 10.78 7.78
C ALA A 91 -5.01 10.30 6.33
N ALA A 92 -5.34 9.03 6.03
CA ALA A 92 -5.28 8.48 4.69
C ALA A 92 -6.44 8.94 3.79
N TRP A 93 -7.52 9.47 4.37
CA TRP A 93 -8.67 9.95 3.62
C TRP A 93 -8.27 11.01 2.59
N GLN A 94 -8.67 10.78 1.33
CA GLN A 94 -8.29 11.59 0.16
C GLN A 94 -6.78 11.65 -0.16
N GLN A 95 -5.92 10.97 0.62
CA GLN A 95 -4.46 10.93 0.40
C GLN A 95 -3.99 9.59 -0.16
N GLN A 96 -4.69 8.51 0.15
CA GLN A 96 -4.38 7.14 -0.25
C GLN A 96 -5.51 6.59 -1.11
N HIS A 97 -5.16 5.75 -2.09
CA HIS A 97 -6.12 5.11 -2.98
C HIS A 97 -6.56 3.74 -2.47
N GLY A 98 -5.72 3.05 -1.70
CA GLY A 98 -6.03 1.73 -1.16
C GLY A 98 -5.29 1.43 0.14
N ILE A 99 -5.81 0.47 0.90
CA ILE A 99 -5.23 -0.01 2.17
C ILE A 99 -4.98 -1.52 2.07
N VAL A 100 -3.80 -1.96 2.49
CA VAL A 100 -3.53 -3.36 2.86
C VAL A 100 -3.24 -3.39 4.35
N ILE A 101 -4.03 -4.11 5.12
CA ILE A 101 -3.93 -4.12 6.58
C ILE A 101 -3.77 -5.54 7.11
N ASN A 102 -2.77 -5.73 7.98
CA ASN A 102 -2.74 -6.85 8.90
C ASN A 102 -3.01 -6.31 10.31
N PRO A 103 -4.24 -6.41 10.84
CA PRO A 103 -4.57 -5.83 12.13
C PRO A 103 -3.96 -6.61 13.32
N GLY A 104 -3.30 -7.74 13.07
CA GLY A 104 -2.82 -8.63 14.11
C GLY A 104 -3.97 -9.08 15.01
N GLY A 105 -3.77 -8.97 16.33
CA GLY A 105 -4.80 -9.32 17.32
C GLY A 105 -6.06 -8.44 17.26
N LEU A 106 -5.96 -7.20 16.79
CA LEU A 106 -7.09 -6.25 16.75
C LEU A 106 -8.21 -6.70 15.81
N THR A 107 -7.88 -7.56 14.84
CA THR A 107 -8.82 -8.25 13.95
C THR A 107 -10.02 -8.81 14.71
N HIS A 108 -9.76 -9.38 15.88
CA HIS A 108 -10.73 -10.18 16.63
C HIS A 108 -11.46 -9.38 17.71
N THR A 109 -11.07 -8.13 17.95
CA THR A 109 -11.53 -7.37 19.13
C THR A 109 -11.95 -5.93 18.81
N SER A 110 -11.41 -5.33 17.76
CA SER A 110 -11.50 -3.88 17.56
C SER A 110 -12.67 -3.50 16.66
N VAL A 111 -13.77 -3.11 17.30
CA VAL A 111 -14.88 -2.42 16.62
C VAL A 111 -14.44 -1.00 16.20
N SER A 112 -13.60 -0.33 17.00
CA SER A 112 -13.14 1.03 16.68
C SER A 112 -12.30 1.09 15.41
N LEU A 113 -11.41 0.13 15.18
CA LEU A 113 -10.61 0.04 13.95
C LEU A 113 -11.48 -0.31 12.74
N ARG A 114 -12.46 -1.21 12.92
CA ARG A 114 -13.48 -1.49 11.91
C ARG A 114 -14.19 -0.20 11.51
N ASP A 115 -14.67 0.58 12.46
CA ASP A 115 -15.44 1.79 12.19
C ASP A 115 -14.57 2.90 11.56
N ALA A 116 -13.29 2.97 11.90
CA ALA A 116 -12.33 3.85 11.23
C ALA A 116 -12.14 3.48 9.73
N ILE A 117 -12.08 2.19 9.38
CA ILE A 117 -12.03 1.75 7.99
C ILE A 117 -13.32 2.11 7.26
N ALA A 118 -14.48 1.89 7.90
CA ALA A 118 -15.78 2.22 7.33
C ALA A 118 -15.95 3.72 7.06
N SER A 119 -15.38 4.59 7.91
CA SER A 119 -15.56 6.04 7.81
C SER A 119 -14.84 6.68 6.62
N VAL A 120 -13.72 6.11 6.18
CA VAL A 120 -12.91 6.67 5.07
C VAL A 120 -13.30 6.12 3.71
N ASN A 121 -14.02 4.99 3.65
CA ASN A 121 -14.46 4.32 2.43
C ASN A 121 -13.34 4.09 1.40
N ILE A 122 -12.12 3.82 1.88
CA ILE A 122 -10.97 3.49 1.03
C ILE A 122 -10.98 1.97 0.78
N PRO A 123 -10.87 1.52 -0.49
CA PRO A 123 -10.64 0.11 -0.84
C PRO A 123 -9.62 -0.56 0.07
N THR A 124 -10.02 -1.61 0.79
CA THR A 124 -9.19 -2.26 1.82
C THR A 124 -9.08 -3.75 1.56
N VAL A 125 -7.86 -4.30 1.68
CA VAL A 125 -7.60 -5.76 1.70
C VAL A 125 -7.02 -6.13 3.06
N GLU A 126 -7.62 -7.12 3.72
CA GLU A 126 -7.11 -7.66 4.98
C GLU A 126 -6.15 -8.81 4.70
N VAL A 127 -5.00 -8.83 5.38
CA VAL A 127 -3.99 -9.88 5.22
C VAL A 127 -3.50 -10.43 6.55
N HIS A 128 -3.24 -11.73 6.60
CA HIS A 128 -2.71 -12.43 7.76
C HIS A 128 -1.60 -13.39 7.36
N LEU A 129 -0.45 -13.29 8.04
CA LEU A 129 0.67 -14.21 7.82
C LEU A 129 0.27 -15.67 8.11
N SER A 130 -0.35 -15.90 9.27
CA SER A 130 -0.84 -17.22 9.68
C SER A 130 -2.27 -17.48 9.19
N ASN A 131 -2.65 -18.75 9.07
CA ASN A 131 -4.04 -19.14 8.81
C ASN A 131 -4.85 -18.97 10.10
N ILE A 132 -5.66 -17.92 10.20
CA ILE A 132 -6.40 -17.60 11.43
C ILE A 132 -7.49 -18.64 11.76
N HIS A 133 -8.00 -19.36 10.74
CA HIS A 133 -9.03 -20.39 10.90
C HIS A 133 -8.47 -21.74 11.38
N LYS A 134 -7.15 -21.95 11.29
CA LYS A 134 -6.48 -23.13 11.89
C LYS A 134 -6.12 -22.92 13.36
N ARG A 135 -6.35 -21.72 13.88
CA ARG A 135 -5.99 -21.35 15.24
C ARG A 135 -7.19 -21.45 16.18
N GLU A 136 -7.04 -20.92 17.39
CA GLU A 136 -8.08 -20.91 18.42
C GLU A 136 -9.37 -20.26 17.92
N GLU A 137 -10.53 -20.71 18.41
CA GLU A 137 -11.86 -20.30 17.93
C GLU A 137 -12.06 -18.77 17.93
N PHE A 138 -11.55 -18.08 18.94
CA PHE A 138 -11.65 -16.61 19.02
C PHE A 138 -10.94 -15.88 17.87
N ARG A 139 -10.06 -16.57 17.12
CA ARG A 139 -9.36 -16.00 15.94
C ARG A 139 -10.11 -16.20 14.63
N HIS A 140 -11.20 -16.97 14.64
CA HIS A 140 -11.96 -17.25 13.43
C HIS A 140 -12.83 -16.06 13.02
N HIS A 141 -13.15 -15.17 13.98
CA HIS A 141 -13.92 -13.96 13.73
C HIS A 141 -13.00 -12.78 13.40
N SER A 142 -13.32 -12.06 12.33
CA SER A 142 -12.70 -10.76 11.99
C SER A 142 -13.77 -9.69 11.93
N PHE A 143 -13.57 -8.61 12.68
CA PHE A 143 -14.38 -7.38 12.57
C PHE A 143 -14.06 -6.60 11.29
N ILE A 144 -12.90 -6.87 10.66
CA ILE A 144 -12.41 -6.14 9.48
C ILE A 144 -12.87 -6.80 8.18
N ALA A 145 -12.91 -8.13 8.13
CA ALA A 145 -13.23 -8.89 6.91
C ALA A 145 -14.55 -8.47 6.24
N PRO A 146 -15.65 -8.16 6.97
CA PRO A 146 -16.89 -7.70 6.35
C PRO A 146 -16.79 -6.37 5.60
N LEU A 147 -15.76 -5.54 5.88
CA LEU A 147 -15.51 -4.26 5.21
C LEU A 147 -14.45 -4.37 4.09
N ALA A 148 -13.62 -5.40 4.13
CA ALA A 148 -12.56 -5.59 3.16
C ALA A 148 -13.11 -6.13 1.83
N ILE A 149 -12.44 -5.79 0.72
CA ILE A 149 -12.68 -6.38 -0.60
C ILE A 149 -12.45 -7.89 -0.56
N GLY A 150 -11.49 -8.32 0.26
CA GLY A 150 -11.19 -9.71 0.54
C GLY A 150 -10.21 -9.83 1.68
N GLN A 151 -10.13 -11.04 2.22
CA GLN A 151 -9.18 -11.43 3.26
C GLN A 151 -8.26 -12.52 2.71
N ILE A 152 -6.96 -12.38 2.92
CA ILE A 152 -5.94 -13.37 2.52
C ILE A 152 -5.21 -13.82 3.78
N SER A 153 -5.27 -15.10 4.10
CA SER A 153 -4.72 -15.63 5.36
C SER A 153 -3.96 -16.94 5.15
N GLY A 154 -2.76 -17.04 5.75
CA GLY A 154 -2.05 -18.30 5.91
C GLY A 154 -1.00 -18.63 4.87
N PHE A 155 -0.62 -17.68 4.02
CA PHE A 155 0.44 -17.85 3.03
C PHE A 155 1.77 -17.21 3.49
N GLY A 156 1.92 -16.92 4.78
CA GLY A 156 3.08 -16.19 5.30
C GLY A 156 3.20 -14.84 4.60
N MET A 157 4.42 -14.46 4.23
CA MET A 157 4.73 -13.21 3.51
C MET A 157 3.96 -13.08 2.19
N GLU A 158 3.68 -14.18 1.49
CA GLU A 158 2.93 -14.13 0.23
C GLU A 158 1.51 -13.60 0.43
N SER A 159 0.94 -13.67 1.63
CA SER A 159 -0.34 -13.03 1.94
C SER A 159 -0.30 -11.51 1.69
N TYR A 160 0.81 -10.84 2.01
CA TYR A 160 0.99 -9.42 1.72
C TYR A 160 1.15 -9.15 0.23
N ARG A 161 1.92 -9.98 -0.50
CA ARG A 161 2.10 -9.84 -1.96
C ARG A 161 0.79 -10.00 -2.72
N LEU A 162 0.03 -11.02 -2.36
CA LEU A 162 -1.30 -11.25 -2.91
C LEU A 162 -2.23 -10.09 -2.57
N GLY A 163 -2.19 -9.56 -1.34
CA GLY A 163 -2.98 -8.41 -0.93
C GLY A 163 -2.64 -7.13 -1.69
N LEU A 164 -1.36 -6.84 -1.86
CA LEU A 164 -0.87 -5.70 -2.65
C LEU A 164 -1.29 -5.80 -4.11
N ARG A 165 -1.14 -6.99 -4.73
CA ARG A 165 -1.59 -7.23 -6.11
C ARG A 165 -3.10 -7.10 -6.24
N ALA A 166 -3.86 -7.62 -5.28
CA ALA A 166 -5.31 -7.55 -5.27
C ALA A 166 -5.79 -6.09 -5.22
N ILE A 167 -5.25 -5.28 -4.30
CA ILE A 167 -5.66 -3.87 -4.18
C ILE A 167 -5.28 -3.06 -5.41
N VAL A 168 -4.07 -3.25 -5.94
CA VAL A 168 -3.63 -2.57 -7.17
C VAL A 168 -4.51 -2.95 -8.36
N SER A 169 -4.84 -4.24 -8.50
CA SER A 169 -5.69 -4.71 -9.59
C SER A 169 -7.11 -4.15 -9.47
N HIS A 170 -7.67 -4.13 -8.26
CA HIS A 170 -8.97 -3.53 -7.98
C HIS A 170 -9.01 -2.05 -8.38
N LEU A 171 -8.00 -1.28 -8.00
CA LEU A 171 -7.91 0.15 -8.35
C LEU A 171 -7.77 0.40 -9.85
N ARG A 172 -7.02 -0.44 -10.56
CA ARG A 172 -6.89 -0.33 -12.02
C ARG A 172 -8.21 -0.58 -12.75
N LEU A 173 -9.06 -1.48 -12.25
CA LEU A 173 -10.38 -1.74 -12.83
C LEU A 173 -11.34 -0.56 -12.65
N ALA A 174 -11.13 0.26 -11.62
CA ALA A 174 -11.91 1.48 -11.39
C ALA A 174 -11.45 2.67 -12.24
N LEU A 175 -10.29 2.59 -12.91
CA LEU A 175 -9.83 3.64 -13.80
C LEU A 175 -10.65 3.67 -15.10
N PRO A 176 -10.92 4.86 -15.66
CA PRO A 176 -11.55 4.99 -16.97
C PRO A 176 -10.72 4.23 -18.01
N LYS A 177 -11.36 3.34 -18.79
CA LYS A 177 -10.69 2.74 -19.94
C LYS A 177 -10.37 3.83 -20.94
N PRO A 178 -9.17 3.83 -21.56
CA PRO A 178 -8.89 4.76 -22.65
C PRO A 178 -9.93 4.51 -23.75
N THR A 179 -10.65 5.57 -24.14
CA THR A 179 -11.49 5.55 -25.34
C THR A 179 -10.58 5.31 -26.54
N SER A 180 -10.88 4.23 -27.30
CA SER A 180 -10.23 3.86 -28.56
C SER A 180 -10.38 4.94 -29.62
#